data_AF-A0A8J5QRY2-F1
#
_entry.id   AF-A0A8J5QRY2-F1
#
_cell.length_a   1.000
_cell.length_b   1.000
_cell.length_c   1.000
_cell.angle_alpha   90.00
_cell.angle_beta   90.00
_cell.angle_gamma   90.00
#
_symmetry.space_group_name_H-M   'P 1'
#
loop_
_entity.id
_entity.type
_entity.pdbx_description
1 polymer ?
#
loop_
_entity_poly.entity_id
_entity_poly.type
_entity_poly.pdbx_seq_one_letter_code
_entity_poly.pdbx_strand_id
1 'polypeptide(L)'
;MIIDIIRKKLDSESLGIILLAAFMDEYYPEEIQTCPDTFPLLHYNGLLRSNPDNRIIYHTGDAVLLECTVKCILDSNPMLTVLQTKWPSIEVQWNGNITPSLN
;
A
#
# COMPACT_ATOMS: atom_id res chain seq x y z
N MET A 1 -28.07 -11.43 -20.15
CA MET A 1 -28.10 -10.56 -18.95
C MET A 1 -26.70 -10.39 -18.35
N ILE A 2 -26.06 -11.40 -17.75
CA ILE A 2 -24.67 -11.28 -17.24
C ILE A 2 -23.62 -11.43 -18.36
N ILE A 3 -23.86 -12.37 -19.29
CA ILE A 3 -22.96 -12.61 -20.45
C ILE A 3 -22.83 -11.35 -21.33
N ASP A 4 -23.89 -10.57 -21.47
CA ASP A 4 -23.87 -9.33 -22.24
C ASP A 4 -23.03 -8.25 -21.57
N ILE A 5 -23.06 -8.17 -20.23
CA ILE A 5 -22.25 -7.23 -19.45
C ILE A 5 -20.78 -7.62 -19.58
N ILE A 6 -20.47 -8.91 -19.45
CA ILE A 6 -19.10 -9.42 -19.63
C ILE A 6 -18.59 -9.05 -21.03
N ARG A 7 -19.33 -9.38 -22.09
CA ARG A 7 -18.90 -9.17 -23.47
C ARG A 7 -18.87 -7.71 -23.92
N LYS A 8 -19.61 -6.80 -23.27
CA LYS A 8 -19.70 -5.39 -23.69
C LYS A 8 -18.87 -4.45 -22.82
N LYS A 9 -18.75 -4.74 -21.52
CA LYS A 9 -18.08 -3.86 -20.55
C LYS A 9 -16.79 -4.45 -19.98
N LEU A 10 -16.74 -5.75 -19.67
CA LEU A 10 -15.64 -6.33 -18.90
C LEU A 10 -14.56 -7.00 -19.76
N ASP A 11 -14.95 -7.54 -20.91
CA ASP A 11 -14.11 -8.21 -21.90
C ASP A 11 -14.62 -7.87 -23.32
N SER A 12 -14.61 -6.57 -23.65
CA SER A 12 -15.05 -6.07 -24.96
C SER A 12 -14.19 -6.56 -26.11
N GLU A 13 -12.93 -6.91 -25.84
CA GLU A 13 -11.96 -7.43 -26.81
C GLU A 13 -12.02 -8.96 -26.96
N SER A 14 -12.84 -9.65 -26.17
CA SER A 14 -12.98 -11.12 -26.19
C SER A 14 -11.65 -11.86 -25.98
N LEU A 15 -10.77 -11.30 -25.15
CA LEU A 15 -9.48 -11.89 -24.78
C LEU A 15 -9.63 -12.92 -23.66
N GLY A 16 -10.81 -13.00 -23.03
CA GLY A 16 -11.04 -13.80 -21.83
C GLY A 16 -10.37 -13.20 -20.59
N ILE A 17 -10.01 -11.92 -20.63
CA ILE A 17 -9.33 -11.21 -19.55
C ILE A 17 -10.26 -10.12 -19.04
N ILE A 18 -10.57 -10.17 -17.74
CA ILE A 18 -11.37 -9.14 -17.06
C ILE A 18 -10.46 -8.44 -16.06
N LEU A 19 -10.37 -7.12 -16.16
CA LEU A 19 -9.63 -6.32 -15.20
C LEU A 19 -10.41 -6.24 -13.88
N LEU A 20 -9.72 -6.46 -12.76
CA LEU A 20 -10.33 -6.41 -11.43
C LEU A 20 -11.03 -5.07 -11.17
N ALA A 21 -10.41 -3.94 -11.54
CA ALA A 21 -11.01 -2.61 -11.38
C ALA A 21 -12.36 -2.49 -12.10
N ALA A 22 -12.41 -2.87 -13.39
CA ALA A 22 -13.66 -2.84 -14.18
C ALA A 22 -14.74 -3.77 -13.60
N PHE A 23 -14.34 -4.91 -13.04
CA PHE A 23 -15.25 -5.82 -12.36
C PHE A 23 -15.82 -5.22 -11.07
N MET A 24 -14.97 -4.61 -10.23
CA MET A 24 -15.40 -3.97 -8.99
C MET A 24 -16.34 -2.80 -9.28
N ASP A 25 -16.04 -1.96 -10.28
CA ASP A 25 -16.91 -0.86 -10.68
C ASP A 25 -18.30 -1.32 -11.15
N GLU A 26 -18.39 -2.46 -11.85
CA GLU A 26 -19.66 -2.94 -12.39
C GLU A 26 -20.56 -3.60 -11.34
N TYR A 27 -19.98 -4.37 -10.41
CA TYR A 27 -20.75 -5.18 -9.45
C TYR A 27 -20.78 -4.59 -8.04
N TYR A 28 -19.82 -3.74 -7.70
CA TYR A 28 -19.67 -3.12 -6.38
C TYR A 28 -19.39 -1.61 -6.49
N PRO A 29 -20.18 -0.84 -7.25
CA PRO A 29 -19.94 0.60 -7.44
C PRO A 29 -20.05 1.42 -6.15
N GLU A 30 -20.74 0.89 -5.14
CA GLU A 30 -20.87 1.50 -3.81
C GLU A 30 -19.75 1.08 -2.84
N GLU A 31 -19.00 0.01 -3.14
CA GLU A 31 -17.73 -0.23 -2.46
C GLU A 31 -16.76 0.81 -2.98
N ILE A 32 -16.58 1.88 -2.21
CA ILE A 32 -15.46 2.77 -2.39
C ILE A 32 -14.22 1.86 -2.34
N GLN A 33 -13.46 1.78 -3.45
CA GLN A 33 -12.09 1.25 -3.48
C GLN A 33 -11.21 2.17 -2.62
N THR A 34 -11.51 2.24 -1.33
CA THR A 34 -10.62 2.78 -0.34
C THR A 34 -9.53 1.74 -0.21
N CYS A 35 -8.47 1.92 -1.00
CA CYS A 35 -7.17 1.81 -0.36
C CYS A 35 -7.32 2.72 0.86
N PRO A 36 -7.25 2.24 2.11
CA PRO A 36 -7.39 3.14 3.22
C PRO A 36 -6.35 4.25 3.02
N ASP A 37 -6.81 5.50 2.95
CA ASP A 37 -5.87 6.63 2.89
C ASP A 37 -4.95 6.58 4.08
N THR A 38 -5.34 5.90 5.17
CA THR A 38 -4.50 5.59 6.32
C THR A 38 -4.59 4.11 6.72
N PHE A 39 -3.46 3.43 6.86
CA PHE A 39 -3.39 2.04 7.33
C PHE A 39 -2.23 1.82 8.32
N PRO A 40 -2.36 0.86 9.25
CA PRO A 40 -1.29 0.56 10.20
C PRO A 40 -0.13 -0.17 9.51
N LEU A 41 1.09 0.26 9.83
CA LEU A 41 2.34 -0.34 9.38
C LEU A 41 3.05 -1.00 10.57
N LEU A 42 3.48 -2.25 10.40
CA LEU A 42 4.28 -2.96 11.39
C LEU A 42 5.64 -3.33 10.80
N HIS A 43 6.70 -2.91 11.48
CA HIS A 43 8.07 -3.31 11.17
C HIS A 43 8.62 -4.20 12.28
N TYR A 44 8.93 -5.45 11.95
CA TYR A 44 9.56 -6.39 12.89
C TYR A 44 11.08 -6.21 12.90
N ASN A 45 11.71 -6.31 14.06
CA ASN A 45 13.16 -6.16 14.24
C ASN A 45 13.95 -7.42 13.82
N GLY A 46 13.90 -7.79 12.54
CA GLY A 46 14.54 -8.99 12.02
C GLY A 46 16.08 -8.97 11.97
N LEU A 47 16.72 -7.82 12.21
CA LEU A 47 18.18 -7.69 12.15
C LEU A 47 18.78 -7.91 13.55
N LEU A 48 19.87 -8.69 13.63
CA LEU A 48 20.59 -8.95 14.89
C LEU A 48 20.97 -7.67 15.65
N ARG A 49 21.35 -6.61 14.93
CA ARG A 49 21.70 -5.31 15.52
C ARG A 49 20.52 -4.54 16.13
N SER A 50 19.29 -4.82 15.68
CA SER A 50 18.06 -4.26 16.25
C SER A 50 17.33 -5.26 17.16
N ASN A 51 17.97 -6.39 17.45
CA ASN A 51 17.47 -7.45 18.32
C ASN A 51 18.54 -7.94 19.32
N PRO A 52 19.02 -7.08 20.24
CA PRO A 52 20.06 -7.45 21.21
C PRO A 52 19.58 -8.49 22.24
N ASP A 53 18.28 -8.50 22.54
CA ASP A 53 17.67 -9.40 23.55
C ASP A 53 17.11 -10.70 22.94
N ASN A 54 17.37 -10.94 21.66
CA ASN A 54 16.85 -12.09 20.90
C ASN A 54 15.31 -12.24 20.97
N ARG A 55 14.61 -11.11 21.13
CA ARG A 55 13.15 -11.01 21.20
C ARG A 55 12.60 -10.22 20.02
N ILE A 56 11.62 -10.81 19.34
CA ILE A 56 10.90 -10.15 18.25
C ILE A 56 10.04 -9.03 18.86
N ILE A 57 10.30 -7.80 18.41
CA ILE A 57 9.58 -6.59 18.76
C ILE A 57 9.07 -5.98 17.45
N TYR A 58 7.82 -5.53 17.48
CA TYR A 58 7.19 -4.81 16.38
C TYR A 58 7.19 -3.32 16.68
N HIS A 59 7.73 -2.53 15.74
CA HIS A 59 7.47 -1.10 15.69
C HIS A 59 6.21 -0.87 14.88
N THR A 60 5.32 -0.05 15.42
CA THR A 60 4.06 0.33 14.78
C THR A 60 4.17 1.75 14.27
N GLY A 61 3.50 2.04 13.16
CA GLY A 61 3.33 3.37 12.62
C GLY A 61 2.05 3.47 11.82
N ASP A 62 1.62 4.69 11.52
CA ASP A 62 0.49 4.96 10.66
C ASP A 62 1.03 5.41 9.29
N ALA A 63 0.60 4.71 8.24
CA ALA A 63 0.95 5.02 6.87
C ALA A 63 -0.23 5.70 6.19
N VAL A 64 0.03 6.77 5.44
CA VAL A 64 -0.96 7.52 4.68
C VAL A 64 -0.63 7.48 3.19
N LEU A 65 -1.59 7.19 2.32
CA LEU A 65 -1.44 7.32 0.87
C LEU A 65 -2.02 8.66 0.42
N LEU A 66 -1.16 9.56 -0.05
CA LEU A 66 -1.60 10.86 -0.56
C LEU A 66 -2.10 10.75 -2.01
N GLU A 67 -3.15 11.50 -2.34
CA GLU A 67 -3.70 11.57 -3.71
C GLU A 67 -2.73 12.22 -4.72
N CYS A 68 -1.82 13.07 -4.26
CA CYS A 68 -0.88 13.76 -5.14
C CYS A 68 0.55 13.25 -4.93
N THR A 69 1.22 12.85 -6.02
CA THR A 69 2.66 12.59 -6.03
C THR A 69 3.43 13.91 -6.00
N VAL A 70 3.26 14.72 -4.95
CA VAL A 70 4.26 15.74 -4.68
C VAL A 70 5.49 14.94 -4.25
N LYS A 71 6.50 14.88 -5.13
CA LYS A 71 7.81 14.28 -4.84
C LYS A 71 8.52 15.13 -3.79
N CYS A 72 7.99 15.12 -2.58
CA CYS A 72 8.70 15.54 -1.40
C CYS A 72 9.70 14.43 -1.14
N ILE A 73 10.87 14.52 -1.80
CA ILE A 73 12.07 13.79 -1.38
C ILE A 73 12.50 14.45 -0.06
N LEU A 74 11.70 14.24 0.98
CA LEU A 74 11.96 14.74 2.33
C LEU A 74 12.86 13.70 2.99
N ASP A 75 14.13 14.09 3.09
CA ASP A 75 15.14 13.62 4.02
C ASP A 75 15.31 12.11 4.17
N SER A 76 16.26 11.57 3.40
CA SER A 76 17.20 10.47 3.75
C SER A 76 16.69 9.38 4.71
N ASN A 77 15.44 8.94 4.57
CA ASN A 77 14.88 7.87 5.37
C ASN A 77 14.85 6.60 4.50
N PRO A 78 15.77 5.65 4.70
CA PRO A 78 15.82 4.45 3.87
C PRO A 78 14.52 3.66 3.93
N MET A 79 13.78 3.70 5.04
CA MET A 79 12.48 3.01 5.18
C MET A 79 11.45 3.63 4.27
N LEU A 80 11.38 4.96 4.26
CA LEU A 80 10.47 5.68 3.39
C LEU A 80 10.82 5.45 1.91
N THR A 81 12.11 5.48 1.55
CA THR A 81 12.58 5.19 0.19
C THR A 81 12.14 3.82 -0.31
N VAL A 82 12.26 2.78 0.52
CA VAL A 82 11.84 1.42 0.17
C VAL A 82 10.32 1.36 0.00
N LEU A 83 9.55 1.95 0.93
CA LEU A 83 8.09 1.95 0.85
C LEU A 83 7.59 2.69 -0.41
N GLN A 84 8.26 3.79 -0.78
CA GLN A 84 7.94 4.56 -1.98
C GLN A 84 8.18 3.83 -3.30
N THR A 85 8.96 2.74 -3.33
CA THR A 85 9.06 1.88 -4.52
C THR A 85 7.75 1.16 -4.84
N LYS A 86 6.91 0.93 -3.82
CA LYS A 86 5.61 0.27 -3.96
C LYS A 86 4.45 1.26 -3.88
N TRP A 87 4.58 2.29 -3.05
CA TRP A 87 3.57 3.31 -2.82
C TRP A 87 4.18 4.71 -3.00
N PRO A 88 4.22 5.26 -4.21
CA PRO A 88 4.96 6.48 -4.52
C PRO A 88 4.57 7.72 -3.70
N SER A 89 3.34 7.78 -3.20
CA SER A 89 2.77 8.87 -2.41
C SER A 89 2.55 8.50 -0.94
N ILE A 90 3.26 7.48 -0.43
CA ILE A 90 3.16 7.09 0.98
C ILE A 90 3.91 8.06 1.89
N GLU A 91 3.25 8.47 2.96
CA GLU A 91 3.85 9.07 4.15
C GLU A 91 3.72 8.10 5.31
N VAL A 92 4.69 8.10 6.23
CA VAL A 92 4.67 7.20 7.39
C VAL A 92 5.07 7.97 8.64
N GLN A 93 4.25 7.86 9.66
CA GLN A 93 4.55 8.33 11.00
C GLN A 93 4.75 7.14 11.94
N TRP A 94 6.00 6.92 12.38
CA TRP A 94 6.32 5.87 13.34
C TRP A 94 5.97 6.29 14.77
N ASN A 95 5.39 5.37 15.53
CA ASN A 95 5.08 5.60 16.94
C ASN A 95 6.37 5.82 17.74
N GLY A 96 6.42 6.92 18.49
CA GLY A 96 7.57 7.30 19.31
C GLY A 96 8.69 8.05 18.56
N ASN A 97 8.45 8.54 17.33
CA ASN A 97 9.45 9.26 16.50
C ASN A 97 10.74 8.44 16.22
N ILE A 98 10.68 7.11 16.31
CA ILE A 98 11.80 6.23 16.01
C ILE A 98 11.58 5.62 14.63
N THR A 99 12.41 6.01 13.67
CA THR A 99 12.46 5.36 12.36
C THR A 99 13.19 4.01 12.47
N PRO A 100 12.58 2.89 12.06
CA PRO A 100 13.24 1.60 12.07
C PRO A 100 14.46 1.58 11.15
N SER A 101 15.50 0.84 11.56
CA SER A 101 16.71 0.72 10.75
C SER A 101 16.55 -0.32 9.64
N LEU A 102 16.91 0.06 8.42
CA LEU A 102 17.17 -0.87 7.31
C LEU A 102 18.64 -1.23 7.22
N ASN A 103 18.91 -2.40 6.64
CA ASN A 103 20.20 -3.09 6.50
C ASN A 103 21.39 -2.17 6.17
#